data_AF-A0A355M944-F1
#
_entry.id   AF-A0A355M944-F1
#
_cell.length_a   1.000
_cell.length_b   1.000
_cell.length_c   1.000
_cell.angle_alpha   90.00
_cell.angle_beta   90.00
_cell.angle_gamma   90.00
#
_symmetry.space_group_name_H-M   'P 1'
#
loop_
_entity.id
_entity.type
_entity.pdbx_description
1 polymer ?
#
loop_
_entity_poly.entity_id
_entity_poly.type
_entity_poly.pdbx_seq_one_letter_code
_entity_poly.pdbx_strand_id
1 'polypeptide(L)'
;MAKNNKKLFNSVDVISKELDAVDNFVLKYWKKYVYIAIGVIVVVAAVTIFIRVFEHNSTSAAREISGALSLEQLQTAVSKNPTNVLTPYAELEMVPKLLEKKDIDGAKKVCNKVISSRQDPYALAQAKVDLGYIAEIQGNNDEAIKIFTQLASDPESTESVKAESFYNAGRIYLAMGKKTQAIEVLKKCSAISDSSSMGWQEFANNLMNAAN
;
A
#
# COMPACT_ATOMS: atom_id res chain seq x y z
N MET A 1 -39.09 46.74 -60.94
CA MET A 1 -37.73 47.00 -60.40
C MET A 1 -37.74 47.59 -58.97
N ALA A 2 -38.62 48.53 -58.62
CA ALA A 2 -38.60 49.17 -57.29
C ALA A 2 -38.81 48.24 -56.07
N LYS A 3 -39.64 47.18 -56.18
CA LYS A 3 -39.93 46.26 -55.07
C LYS A 3 -38.74 45.38 -54.66
N ASN A 4 -37.89 44.97 -55.62
CA ASN A 4 -36.69 44.17 -55.34
C ASN A 4 -35.60 44.99 -54.66
N ASN A 5 -35.44 46.27 -55.04
CA ASN A 5 -34.46 47.17 -54.41
C ASN A 5 -34.81 47.45 -52.94
N LYS A 6 -36.08 47.66 -52.61
CA LYS A 6 -36.52 47.88 -51.21
C LYS A 6 -36.26 46.66 -50.31
N LYS A 7 -36.47 45.44 -50.83
CA LYS A 7 -36.19 44.19 -50.09
C LYS A 7 -34.68 44.01 -49.85
N LEU A 8 -33.85 44.35 -50.85
CA LEU A 8 -32.39 44.32 -50.76
C LEU A 8 -31.85 45.33 -49.73
N PHE A 9 -32.35 46.57 -49.75
CA PHE A 9 -32.00 47.61 -48.78
C PHE A 9 -32.38 47.21 -47.35
N ASN A 10 -33.59 46.67 -47.14
CA ASN A 10 -34.00 46.19 -45.82
C ASN A 10 -33.14 45.02 -45.32
N SER A 11 -32.71 44.10 -46.21
CA SER A 11 -31.80 43.03 -45.80
C SER A 11 -30.40 43.54 -45.42
N VAL A 12 -29.89 44.55 -46.14
CA VAL A 12 -28.60 45.18 -45.82
C VAL A 12 -28.66 45.91 -44.47
N ASP A 13 -29.78 46.59 -44.17
CA ASP A 13 -29.97 47.35 -42.92
C ASP A 13 -30.21 46.45 -41.69
N VAL A 14 -30.70 45.23 -41.90
CA VAL A 14 -30.79 44.20 -40.85
C VAL A 14 -29.42 43.58 -40.59
N ILE A 15 -28.69 43.23 -41.65
CA ILE A 15 -27.34 42.66 -41.55
C ILE A 15 -26.38 43.66 -40.87
N SER A 16 -26.47 44.96 -41.18
CA SER A 16 -25.64 45.98 -40.53
C SER A 16 -25.90 46.09 -39.02
N LYS A 17 -27.18 46.05 -38.59
CA LYS A 17 -27.53 46.08 -37.16
C LYS A 17 -27.08 44.82 -36.40
N GLU A 18 -27.16 43.67 -37.05
CA GLU A 18 -26.65 42.42 -36.48
C GLU A 18 -25.12 42.46 -36.36
N LEU A 19 -24.41 43.01 -37.36
CA LEU A 19 -22.97 43.28 -37.30
C LEU A 19 -22.60 44.23 -36.15
N ASP A 20 -23.30 45.36 -36.02
CA ASP A 20 -23.06 46.34 -34.95
C ASP A 20 -23.31 45.73 -33.55
N ALA A 21 -24.30 44.83 -33.42
CA ALA A 21 -24.58 44.13 -32.17
C ALA A 21 -23.46 43.14 -31.80
N VAL A 22 -22.91 42.43 -32.80
CA VAL A 22 -21.76 41.55 -32.63
C VAL A 22 -20.51 42.34 -32.25
N ASP A 23 -20.23 43.45 -32.95
CA ASP A 23 -19.08 44.30 -32.68
C ASP A 23 -19.13 44.87 -31.25
N ASN A 24 -20.29 45.36 -30.83
CA ASN A 24 -20.50 45.86 -29.47
C ASN A 24 -20.37 44.74 -28.41
N PHE A 25 -20.85 43.53 -28.71
CA PHE A 25 -20.69 42.40 -27.81
C PHE A 25 -19.23 41.98 -27.65
N VAL A 26 -18.50 41.88 -28.77
CA VAL A 26 -17.08 41.54 -28.78
C VAL A 26 -16.31 42.61 -28.01
N LEU A 27 -16.48 43.89 -28.33
CA LEU A 27 -15.78 44.99 -27.64
C LEU A 27 -16.09 45.04 -26.14
N LYS A 28 -17.32 44.71 -25.73
CA LYS A 28 -17.74 44.70 -24.32
C LYS A 28 -17.17 43.54 -23.53
N TYR A 29 -17.05 42.34 -24.11
CA TYR A 29 -16.76 41.12 -23.36
C TYR A 29 -15.44 40.41 -23.71
N TRP A 30 -14.74 40.77 -24.79
CA TRP A 30 -13.52 40.06 -25.23
C TRP A 30 -12.48 39.91 -24.12
N LYS A 31 -12.25 40.97 -23.32
CA LYS A 31 -11.31 40.92 -22.19
C LYS A 31 -11.70 39.87 -21.15
N LYS A 32 -12.99 39.75 -20.82
CA LYS A 32 -13.49 38.75 -19.86
C LYS A 32 -13.20 37.33 -20.34
N TYR A 33 -13.47 37.04 -21.62
CA TYR A 33 -13.20 35.72 -22.19
C TYR A 33 -11.69 35.44 -22.30
N VAL A 34 -10.87 36.44 -22.59
CA VAL A 34 -9.40 36.34 -22.54
C VAL A 34 -8.94 36.01 -21.11
N TYR A 35 -9.45 36.68 -20.09
CA TYR A 35 -9.09 36.37 -18.69
C TYR A 35 -9.53 34.96 -18.27
N ILE A 36 -10.70 34.49 -18.72
CA ILE A 36 -11.14 33.10 -18.48
C ILE A 36 -10.18 32.11 -19.16
N ALA A 37 -9.82 32.35 -20.43
CA ALA A 37 -8.90 31.49 -21.15
C ALA A 37 -7.51 31.44 -20.50
N ILE A 38 -6.98 32.58 -20.07
CA ILE A 38 -5.71 32.67 -19.31
C ILE A 38 -5.83 31.89 -18.00
N GLY A 39 -6.93 32.05 -17.26
CA GLY A 39 -7.18 31.31 -16.02
C GLY A 39 -7.17 29.80 -16.22
N VAL A 40 -7.83 29.30 -17.28
CA VAL A 40 -7.81 27.87 -17.62
C VAL A 40 -6.40 27.37 -17.92
N ILE A 41 -5.62 28.13 -18.71
CA ILE A 41 -4.23 27.76 -19.03
C ILE A 41 -3.37 27.68 -17.77
N VAL A 42 -3.49 28.65 -16.86
CA VAL A 42 -2.74 28.66 -15.60
C VAL A 42 -3.11 27.47 -14.73
N VAL A 43 -4.40 27.13 -14.63
CA VAL A 43 -4.86 25.96 -13.87
C VAL A 43 -4.33 24.67 -14.47
N VAL A 44 -4.42 24.49 -15.80
CA VAL A 44 -3.88 23.31 -16.47
C VAL A 44 -2.38 23.18 -16.27
N ALA A 45 -1.63 24.28 -16.39
CA ALA A 45 -0.19 24.32 -16.12
C ALA A 45 0.13 23.96 -14.66
N ALA A 46 -0.61 24.53 -13.70
CA ALA A 46 -0.45 24.22 -12.29
C ALA A 46 -0.72 22.74 -11.98
N VAL A 47 -1.78 22.16 -12.56
CA VAL A 47 -2.11 20.73 -12.42
C VAL A 47 -1.02 19.86 -13.04
N THR A 48 -0.51 20.19 -14.23
CA THR A 48 0.58 19.41 -14.86
C THR A 48 1.89 19.51 -14.10
N ILE A 49 2.24 20.68 -13.56
CA ILE A 49 3.41 20.86 -12.70
C ILE A 49 3.23 20.04 -11.42
N PHE A 50 2.05 20.12 -10.78
CA PHE A 50 1.74 19.36 -9.58
C PHE A 50 1.86 17.85 -9.81
N ILE A 51 1.26 17.31 -10.89
CA ILE A 51 1.36 15.89 -11.25
C ILE A 51 2.83 15.50 -11.47
N ARG A 52 3.61 16.28 -12.24
CA ARG A 52 5.02 15.97 -12.49
C ARG A 52 5.87 15.98 -11.23
N VAL A 53 5.69 16.96 -10.35
CA VAL A 53 6.42 17.05 -9.08
C VAL A 53 6.04 15.88 -8.17
N PHE A 54 4.75 15.55 -8.10
CA PHE A 54 4.25 14.44 -7.31
C PHE A 54 4.77 13.07 -7.82
N GLU A 55 4.70 12.84 -9.13
CA GLU A 55 5.23 11.63 -9.78
C GLU A 55 6.75 11.53 -9.65
N HIS A 56 7.49 12.63 -9.86
CA HIS A 56 8.94 12.62 -9.70
C HIS A 56 9.37 12.31 -8.27
N ASN A 57 8.71 12.93 -7.28
CA ASN A 57 9.01 12.68 -5.87
C ASN A 57 8.66 11.24 -5.47
N SER A 58 7.52 10.72 -5.94
CA SER A 58 7.07 9.34 -5.67
C SER A 58 7.98 8.30 -6.31
N THR A 59 8.42 8.52 -7.55
CA THR A 59 9.35 7.62 -8.26
C THR A 59 10.75 7.65 -7.67
N SER A 60 11.22 8.81 -7.22
CA SER A 60 12.48 8.93 -6.49
C SER A 60 12.43 8.19 -5.15
N ALA A 61 11.36 8.37 -4.39
CA ALA A 61 11.14 7.69 -3.11
C ALA A 61 11.08 6.16 -3.28
N ALA A 62 10.33 5.68 -4.28
CA ALA A 62 10.26 4.24 -4.56
C ALA A 62 11.63 3.65 -4.94
N ARG A 63 12.39 4.34 -5.78
CA ARG A 63 13.75 3.90 -6.17
C ARG A 63 14.70 3.88 -4.97
N GLU A 64 14.64 4.88 -4.09
CA GLU A 64 15.47 4.94 -2.88
C GLU A 64 15.13 3.80 -1.91
N ILE A 65 13.85 3.54 -1.68
CA ILE A 65 13.39 2.44 -0.82
C ILE A 65 13.78 1.09 -1.41
N SER A 66 13.46 0.83 -2.68
CA SER A 66 13.75 -0.47 -3.30
C SER A 66 15.24 -0.73 -3.52
N GLY A 67 16.08 0.32 -3.54
CA GLY A 67 17.53 0.19 -3.66
C GLY A 67 18.26 0.02 -2.31
N ALA A 68 17.56 0.14 -1.18
CA ALA A 68 18.16 0.05 0.14
C ALA A 68 18.36 -1.42 0.57
N LEU A 69 19.61 -1.83 0.78
CA LEU A 69 19.95 -3.22 1.13
C LEU A 69 20.57 -3.35 2.52
N SER A 70 21.24 -2.30 3.01
CA SER A 70 21.79 -2.26 4.37
C SER A 70 20.78 -1.68 5.37
N LEU A 71 20.96 -1.99 6.65
CA LEU A 71 20.12 -1.42 7.71
C LEU A 71 20.17 0.12 7.72
N GLU A 72 21.33 0.71 7.49
CA GLU A 72 21.52 2.17 7.45
C GLU A 72 20.81 2.80 6.24
N GLN A 73 20.89 2.15 5.08
CA GLN A 73 20.18 2.59 3.87
C GLN A 73 18.67 2.52 4.07
N LEU A 74 18.15 1.43 4.67
CA LEU A 74 16.73 1.27 4.96
C LEU A 74 16.25 2.34 5.94
N GLN A 75 16.98 2.58 7.03
CA GLN A 75 16.68 3.64 7.99
C GLN A 75 16.63 5.03 7.32
N THR A 76 17.60 5.32 6.47
CA THR A 76 17.66 6.58 5.72
C THR A 76 16.47 6.71 4.78
N ALA A 77 16.19 5.68 3.97
CA ALA A 77 15.09 5.69 3.00
C ALA A 77 13.73 5.87 3.67
N VAL A 78 13.47 5.13 4.76
CA VAL A 78 12.25 5.23 5.57
C VAL A 78 12.10 6.61 6.22
N SER A 79 13.20 7.18 6.74
CA SER A 79 13.17 8.49 7.39
C SER A 79 12.81 9.63 6.43
N LYS A 80 13.27 9.54 5.19
CA LYS A 80 12.96 10.53 4.13
C LYS A 80 11.55 10.35 3.56
N ASN A 81 11.03 9.14 3.59
CA ASN A 81 9.80 8.77 2.91
C ASN A 81 8.75 8.12 3.84
N PRO A 82 8.42 8.70 5.01
CA PRO A 82 7.65 8.00 6.06
C PRO A 82 6.20 7.64 5.68
N THR A 83 5.64 8.29 4.67
CA THR A 83 4.26 8.05 4.18
C THR A 83 4.21 7.30 2.86
N ASN A 84 5.36 6.84 2.35
CA ASN A 84 5.41 6.10 1.10
C ASN A 84 4.82 4.69 1.31
N VAL A 85 4.09 4.19 0.32
CA VAL A 85 3.43 2.87 0.37
C VAL A 85 4.41 1.69 0.55
N LEU A 86 5.67 1.86 0.17
CA LEU A 86 6.72 0.85 0.34
C LEU A 86 7.41 0.92 1.71
N THR A 87 7.16 1.96 2.50
CA THR A 87 7.82 2.17 3.79
C THR A 87 7.54 1.06 4.80
N PRO A 88 6.31 0.56 4.97
CA PRO A 88 6.06 -0.57 5.86
C PRO A 88 6.87 -1.82 5.47
N TYR A 89 7.05 -2.07 4.19
CA TYR A 89 7.83 -3.20 3.68
C TYR A 89 9.33 -2.99 3.96
N ALA A 90 9.85 -1.80 3.69
CA ALA A 90 11.23 -1.46 4.01
C ALA A 90 11.53 -1.53 5.52
N GLU A 91 10.56 -1.15 6.35
CA GLU A 91 10.62 -1.32 7.80
C GLU A 91 10.73 -2.81 8.16
N LEU A 92 9.87 -3.68 7.61
CA LEU A 92 9.94 -5.12 7.86
C LEU A 92 11.27 -5.75 7.41
N GLU A 93 11.85 -5.29 6.30
CA GLU A 93 13.19 -5.72 5.86
C GLU A 93 14.32 -5.37 6.85
N MET A 94 14.08 -4.40 7.75
CA MET A 94 15.02 -4.10 8.83
C MET A 94 14.99 -5.18 9.93
N VAL A 95 13.87 -5.87 10.13
CA VAL A 95 13.67 -6.85 11.21
C VAL A 95 14.75 -7.94 11.20
N PRO A 96 14.97 -8.73 10.13
CA PRO A 96 16.01 -9.76 10.14
C PRO A 96 17.41 -9.18 10.37
N LYS A 97 17.71 -8.01 9.80
CA LYS A 97 19.03 -7.34 9.96
C LYS A 97 19.26 -6.87 11.41
N LEU A 98 18.22 -6.45 12.10
CA LEU A 98 18.26 -6.08 13.52
C LEU A 98 18.47 -7.34 14.37
N LEU A 99 17.78 -8.43 14.05
CA LEU A 99 17.94 -9.72 14.74
C LEU A 99 19.33 -10.33 14.56
N GLU A 100 19.92 -10.24 13.36
CA GLU A 100 21.33 -10.63 13.11
C GLU A 100 22.30 -9.86 14.00
N LYS A 101 22.01 -8.57 14.24
CA LYS A 101 22.77 -7.71 15.17
C LYS A 101 22.41 -7.93 16.64
N LYS A 102 21.51 -8.87 16.94
CA LYS A 102 20.94 -9.13 18.28
C LYS A 102 20.18 -7.93 18.88
N ASP A 103 19.79 -6.97 18.05
CA ASP A 103 18.94 -5.85 18.45
C ASP A 103 17.47 -6.25 18.42
N ILE A 104 17.08 -7.06 19.41
CA ILE A 104 15.72 -7.59 19.50
C ILE A 104 14.70 -6.47 19.78
N ASP A 105 15.08 -5.50 20.60
CA ASP A 105 14.20 -4.39 20.96
C ASP A 105 13.94 -3.47 19.76
N GLY A 106 14.97 -3.21 18.94
CA GLY A 106 14.83 -2.52 17.66
C GLY A 106 13.88 -3.25 16.73
N ALA A 107 14.03 -4.57 16.58
CA ALA A 107 13.16 -5.39 15.74
C ALA A 107 11.69 -5.33 16.17
N LYS A 108 11.42 -5.46 17.48
CA LYS A 108 10.05 -5.31 18.02
C LYS A 108 9.48 -3.91 17.81
N LYS A 109 10.30 -2.88 18.00
CA LYS A 109 9.87 -1.48 17.80
C LYS A 109 9.43 -1.24 16.36
N VAL A 110 10.17 -1.79 15.39
CA VAL A 110 9.82 -1.75 13.97
C VAL A 110 8.47 -2.44 13.71
N CYS A 111 8.30 -3.69 14.17
CA CYS A 111 7.03 -4.41 13.98
C CYS A 111 5.84 -3.65 14.58
N ASN A 112 5.98 -3.16 15.82
CA ASN A 112 4.92 -2.38 16.49
C ASN A 112 4.60 -1.07 15.76
N LYS A 113 5.59 -0.43 15.13
CA LYS A 113 5.38 0.76 14.31
C LYS A 113 4.54 0.44 13.08
N VAL A 114 4.85 -0.63 12.35
CA VAL A 114 4.08 -1.09 11.19
C VAL A 114 2.64 -1.41 11.58
N ILE A 115 2.45 -2.15 12.68
CA ILE A 115 1.10 -2.49 13.19
C ILE A 115 0.31 -1.23 13.55
N SER A 116 0.97 -0.25 14.17
CA SER A 116 0.31 1.00 14.61
C SER A 116 -0.06 1.91 13.44
N SER A 117 0.71 1.88 12.34
CA SER A 117 0.47 2.74 11.18
C SER A 117 -0.77 2.32 10.38
N ARG A 118 -1.11 1.01 10.42
CA ARG A 118 -2.23 0.40 9.68
C ARG A 118 -2.29 0.76 8.20
N GLN A 119 -1.14 1.13 7.61
CA GLN A 119 -1.07 1.62 6.24
C GLN A 119 -1.36 0.52 5.21
N ASP A 120 -0.91 -0.71 5.49
CA ASP A 120 -1.01 -1.85 4.58
C ASP A 120 -1.39 -3.13 5.35
N PRO A 121 -2.50 -3.81 4.99
CA PRO A 121 -2.94 -5.03 5.68
C PRO A 121 -1.94 -6.19 5.61
N TYR A 122 -1.20 -6.33 4.50
CA TYR A 122 -0.22 -7.41 4.31
C TYR A 122 1.01 -7.17 5.18
N ALA A 123 1.56 -5.95 5.17
CA ALA A 123 2.66 -5.57 6.05
C ALA A 123 2.26 -5.66 7.52
N LEU A 124 1.01 -5.29 7.87
CA LEU A 124 0.49 -5.46 9.22
C LEU A 124 0.44 -6.93 9.64
N ALA A 125 -0.04 -7.82 8.77
CA ALA A 125 -0.08 -9.25 9.06
C ALA A 125 1.34 -9.82 9.22
N GLN A 126 2.26 -9.46 8.33
CA GLN A 126 3.66 -9.87 8.41
C GLN A 126 4.33 -9.37 9.70
N ALA A 127 4.11 -8.12 10.09
CA ALA A 127 4.64 -7.56 11.34
C ALA A 127 4.18 -8.34 12.58
N LYS A 128 2.93 -8.81 12.60
CA LYS A 128 2.42 -9.65 13.69
C LYS A 128 3.06 -11.04 13.69
N VAL A 129 3.25 -11.63 12.51
CA VAL A 129 3.98 -12.91 12.34
C VAL A 129 5.41 -12.78 12.85
N ASP A 130 6.10 -11.71 12.46
CA ASP A 130 7.47 -11.40 12.89
C ASP A 130 7.57 -11.25 14.41
N LEU A 131 6.58 -10.63 15.08
CA LEU A 131 6.54 -10.60 16.55
C LEU A 131 6.48 -12.01 17.17
N GLY A 132 5.79 -12.95 16.53
CA GLY A 132 5.76 -14.36 16.94
C GLY A 132 7.14 -15.01 16.83
N TYR A 133 7.81 -14.84 15.69
CA TYR A 133 9.19 -15.32 15.50
C TYR A 133 10.18 -14.67 16.47
N ILE A 134 10.04 -13.37 16.73
CA ILE A 134 10.87 -12.66 17.71
C ILE A 134 10.69 -13.25 19.10
N ALA A 135 9.44 -13.55 19.51
CA ALA A 135 9.18 -14.19 20.80
C ALA A 135 9.83 -15.58 20.90
N GLU A 136 9.79 -16.37 19.83
CA GLU A 136 10.47 -17.68 19.73
C GLU A 136 12.00 -17.53 19.83
N ILE A 137 12.60 -16.57 19.12
CA ILE A 137 14.04 -16.27 19.18
C ILE A 137 14.49 -15.87 20.60
N GLN A 138 13.62 -15.19 21.35
CA GLN A 138 13.86 -14.86 22.76
C GLN A 138 13.70 -16.05 23.72
N GLY A 139 13.33 -17.23 23.21
CA GLY A 139 13.04 -18.42 24.01
C GLY A 139 11.69 -18.37 24.72
N ASN A 140 10.84 -17.39 24.42
CA ASN A 140 9.51 -17.28 25.01
C ASN A 140 8.47 -18.03 24.16
N ASN A 141 8.55 -19.35 24.21
CA ASN A 141 7.72 -20.25 23.42
C ASN A 141 6.21 -20.09 23.70
N ASP A 142 5.82 -19.83 24.95
CA ASP A 142 4.41 -19.67 25.30
C ASP A 142 3.82 -18.38 24.69
N GLU A 143 4.57 -17.27 24.69
CA GLU A 143 4.12 -16.04 24.02
C GLU A 143 4.12 -16.18 22.49
N ALA A 144 5.13 -16.85 21.92
CA ALA A 144 5.15 -17.14 20.48
C ALA A 144 3.92 -17.96 20.05
N ILE A 145 3.62 -19.05 20.77
CA ILE A 145 2.41 -19.86 20.54
C ILE A 145 1.16 -19.02 20.65
N LYS A 146 1.05 -18.16 21.66
CA LYS A 146 -0.11 -17.28 21.84
C LYS A 146 -0.29 -16.33 20.65
N ILE A 147 0.79 -15.70 20.18
CA ILE A 147 0.74 -14.82 19.01
C ILE A 147 0.28 -15.59 17.77
N PHE A 148 0.92 -16.73 17.47
CA PHE A 148 0.57 -17.52 16.30
C PHE A 148 -0.86 -18.07 16.37
N THR A 149 -1.31 -18.59 17.51
CA THR A 149 -2.68 -19.09 17.65
C THR A 149 -3.74 -17.98 17.53
N GLN A 150 -3.43 -16.77 18.02
CA GLN A 150 -4.29 -15.60 17.80
C GLN A 150 -4.37 -15.24 16.32
N LEU A 151 -3.23 -15.19 15.61
CA LEU A 151 -3.20 -14.93 14.17
C LEU A 151 -3.95 -15.99 13.35
N ALA A 152 -3.78 -17.26 13.71
CA ALA A 152 -4.44 -18.38 13.03
C ALA A 152 -5.96 -18.38 13.24
N SER A 153 -6.43 -17.79 14.33
CA SER A 153 -7.86 -17.69 14.68
C SER A 153 -8.48 -16.34 14.31
N ASP A 154 -7.69 -15.37 13.86
CA ASP A 154 -8.15 -14.04 13.47
C ASP A 154 -8.90 -14.15 12.13
N PRO A 155 -10.20 -13.79 12.07
CA PRO A 155 -10.98 -13.83 10.83
C PRO A 155 -10.40 -12.94 9.72
N GLU A 156 -9.70 -11.87 10.09
CA GLU A 156 -9.09 -10.92 9.16
C GLU A 156 -7.74 -11.39 8.62
N SER A 157 -7.16 -12.46 9.18
CA SER A 157 -5.94 -13.07 8.63
C SER A 157 -6.23 -13.74 7.30
N THR A 158 -5.28 -13.60 6.36
CA THR A 158 -5.30 -14.37 5.12
C THR A 158 -5.09 -15.85 5.40
N GLU A 159 -5.54 -16.71 4.50
CA GLU A 159 -5.37 -18.16 4.66
C GLU A 159 -3.89 -18.57 4.76
N SER A 160 -3.01 -17.91 3.99
CA SER A 160 -1.55 -18.13 4.08
C SER A 160 -1.00 -17.80 5.47
N VAL A 161 -1.41 -16.67 6.06
CA VAL A 161 -0.99 -16.27 7.43
C VAL A 161 -1.54 -17.24 8.48
N LYS A 162 -2.78 -17.72 8.31
CA LYS A 162 -3.36 -18.73 9.20
C LYS A 162 -2.58 -20.04 9.12
N ALA A 163 -2.24 -20.49 7.91
CA ALA A 163 -1.48 -21.71 7.69
C ALA A 163 -0.08 -21.62 8.31
N GLU A 164 0.66 -20.54 8.01
CA GLU A 164 1.96 -20.26 8.63
C GLU A 164 1.88 -20.29 10.16
N SER A 165 0.87 -19.62 10.72
CA SER A 165 0.71 -19.51 12.16
C SER A 165 0.35 -20.85 12.82
N PHE A 166 -0.55 -21.65 12.23
CA PHE A 166 -0.82 -23.01 12.71
C PHE A 166 0.42 -23.90 12.65
N TYR A 167 1.19 -23.81 11.55
CA TYR A 167 2.44 -24.54 11.39
C TYR A 167 3.46 -24.15 12.47
N ASN A 168 3.70 -22.86 12.68
CA ASN A 168 4.65 -22.36 13.68
C ASN A 168 4.26 -22.78 15.10
N ALA A 169 2.99 -22.64 15.48
CA ALA A 169 2.51 -23.14 16.77
C ALA A 169 2.75 -24.65 16.92
N GLY A 170 2.48 -25.43 15.86
CA GLY A 170 2.71 -26.88 15.83
C GLY A 170 4.18 -27.27 16.01
N ARG A 171 5.10 -26.58 15.32
CA ARG A 171 6.55 -26.73 15.47
C ARG A 171 6.97 -26.51 16.92
N ILE A 172 6.53 -25.40 17.52
CA ILE A 172 6.91 -25.05 18.89
C ILE A 172 6.34 -26.07 19.89
N TYR A 173 5.07 -26.49 19.71
CA TYR A 173 4.50 -27.55 20.55
C TYR A 173 5.30 -28.86 20.49
N LEU A 174 5.76 -29.29 19.32
CA LEU A 174 6.62 -30.48 19.21
C LEU A 174 7.96 -30.30 19.90
N ALA A 175 8.61 -29.15 19.72
CA ALA A 175 9.87 -28.83 20.40
C ALA A 175 9.73 -28.87 21.93
N MET A 176 8.53 -28.57 22.45
CA MET A 176 8.19 -28.68 23.87
C MET A 176 7.72 -30.09 24.32
N GLY A 177 7.71 -31.08 23.43
CA GLY A 177 7.21 -32.44 23.72
C GLY A 177 5.67 -32.55 23.80
N LYS A 178 4.94 -31.50 23.45
CA LYS A 178 3.47 -31.40 23.48
C LYS A 178 2.86 -31.99 22.20
N LYS A 179 3.12 -33.28 21.92
CA LYS A 179 2.73 -33.96 20.67
C LYS A 179 1.24 -33.85 20.34
N THR A 180 0.36 -34.06 21.31
CA THR A 180 -1.10 -33.98 21.08
C THR A 180 -1.53 -32.61 20.58
N GLN A 181 -1.08 -31.54 21.23
CA GLN A 181 -1.40 -30.16 20.84
C GLN A 181 -0.81 -29.80 19.48
N ALA A 182 0.42 -30.26 19.20
CA ALA A 182 1.03 -30.06 17.91
C ALA A 182 0.22 -30.69 16.77
N ILE A 183 -0.14 -31.97 16.89
CA ILE A 183 -0.92 -32.67 15.86
C ILE A 183 -2.27 -31.99 15.63
N GLU A 184 -2.91 -31.47 16.67
CA GLU A 184 -4.18 -30.75 16.52
C GLU A 184 -4.04 -29.51 15.64
N VAL A 185 -3.06 -28.64 15.91
CA VAL A 185 -2.88 -27.40 15.13
C VAL A 185 -2.31 -27.66 13.74
N LEU A 186 -1.44 -28.66 13.58
CA LEU A 186 -0.90 -29.03 12.27
C LEU A 186 -1.99 -29.61 11.35
N LYS A 187 -2.96 -30.36 11.89
CA LYS A 187 -4.14 -30.78 11.12
C LYS A 187 -4.97 -29.60 10.62
N LYS A 188 -5.10 -28.53 11.42
CA LYS A 188 -5.78 -27.29 11.00
C LYS A 188 -5.02 -26.62 9.86
N CYS A 189 -3.69 -26.57 9.93
CA CYS A 189 -2.86 -26.09 8.82
C CYS A 189 -3.10 -26.90 7.52
N SER A 190 -3.04 -28.22 7.60
CA SER A 190 -3.22 -29.11 6.43
C SER A 190 -4.63 -29.11 5.86
N ALA A 191 -5.63 -28.67 6.62
CA ALA A 191 -7.02 -28.59 6.19
C ALA A 191 -7.36 -27.30 5.42
N ILE A 192 -6.49 -26.29 5.45
CA ILE A 192 -6.67 -25.07 4.65
C ILE A 192 -6.56 -25.48 3.17
N SER A 193 -7.56 -25.19 2.36
CA SER A 193 -7.62 -25.61 0.95
C SER A 193 -7.07 -24.57 -0.04
N ASP A 194 -6.63 -23.42 0.45
CA ASP A 194 -6.14 -22.32 -0.37
C ASP A 194 -4.72 -22.59 -0.91
N SER A 195 -4.49 -22.29 -2.18
CA SER A 195 -3.22 -22.56 -2.85
C SER A 195 -2.06 -21.72 -2.31
N SER A 196 -2.32 -20.53 -1.76
CA SER A 196 -1.30 -19.68 -1.11
C SER A 196 -0.74 -20.30 0.18
N SER A 197 -1.35 -21.38 0.66
CA SER A 197 -0.97 -22.10 1.88
C SER A 197 -0.25 -23.42 1.61
N MET A 198 -0.05 -23.79 0.34
CA MET A 198 0.47 -25.11 -0.07
C MET A 198 1.82 -25.44 0.59
N GLY A 199 2.76 -24.50 0.62
CA GLY A 199 4.05 -24.72 1.27
C GLY A 199 3.93 -25.03 2.77
N TRP A 200 3.06 -24.30 3.49
CA TRP A 200 2.81 -24.53 4.91
C TRP A 200 2.10 -25.86 5.17
N GLN A 201 1.16 -26.26 4.31
CA GLN A 201 0.50 -27.57 4.39
C GLN A 201 1.50 -28.71 4.21
N GLU A 202 2.42 -28.61 3.24
CA GLU A 202 3.47 -29.60 3.02
C GLU A 202 4.37 -29.71 4.24
N PHE A 203 4.83 -28.58 4.81
CA PHE A 203 5.61 -28.59 6.05
C PHE A 203 4.84 -29.21 7.21
N ALA A 204 3.55 -28.88 7.37
CA ALA A 204 2.72 -29.44 8.43
C ALA A 204 2.53 -30.96 8.29
N ASN A 205 2.27 -31.45 7.09
CA ASN A 205 2.14 -32.88 6.80
C ASN A 205 3.44 -33.64 7.09
N ASN A 206 4.58 -33.11 6.63
CA ASN A 206 5.89 -33.70 6.90
C ASN A 206 6.18 -33.77 8.40
N LEU A 207 5.85 -32.69 9.13
CA LEU A 207 6.08 -32.60 10.55
C LEU A 207 5.17 -33.55 11.35
N MET A 208 3.90 -33.71 10.96
CA MET A 208 3.01 -34.71 11.56
C MET A 208 3.49 -36.13 11.32
N ASN A 209 4.00 -36.43 10.12
CA ASN A 209 4.53 -37.76 9.80
C ASN A 209 5.79 -38.08 10.61
N ALA A 210 6.69 -37.12 10.78
CA ALA A 210 7.90 -37.28 11.60
C ALA A 210 7.57 -37.38 13.11
N ALA A 211 6.47 -36.77 13.55
CA ALA A 211 6.05 -36.81 14.93
C ALA A 211 5.37 -38.12 15.32
N ASN A 212 4.80 -38.89 14.38
CA ASN A 212 4.05 -40.13 14.63
C ASN A 212 4.95 -41.29 15.05
#